data_AF-G5AYY8-F1
#
_entry.id   AF-G5AYY8-F1
#
_cell.length_a   1.000
_cell.length_b   1.000
_cell.length_c   1.000
_cell.angle_alpha   90.00
_cell.angle_beta   90.00
_cell.angle_gamma   90.00
#
_symmetry.space_group_name_H-M   'P 1'
#
loop_
_entity.id
_entity.type
_entity.pdbx_description
1 polymer ?
#
loop_
_entity_poly.entity_id
_entity_poly.type
_entity_poly.pdbx_seq_one_letter_code
_entity_poly.pdbx_strand_id
1 'polypeptide(L)' 'MGEFVKPGKVVLVLAGCYSGPKAVIMKNIKKGTSNHPYSHALVARIDHYPRKVTDTMGKKKIAKRSKSSLL' A
#
# COMPACT_ATOMS: atom_id res chain seq x y z
N MET A 1 -8.55 -10.49 -22.80
CA MET A 1 -8.22 -10.34 -21.35
C MET A 1 -7.00 -9.46 -21.23
N GLY A 2 -7.12 -8.29 -20.59
CA GLY A 2 -6.01 -7.34 -20.44
C GLY A 2 -5.16 -7.63 -19.22
N GLU A 3 -3.90 -7.20 -19.25
CA GLU A 3 -3.01 -7.33 -18.08
C GLU A 3 -3.54 -6.54 -16.89
N PHE A 4 -3.68 -7.21 -15.74
CA PHE A 4 -4.20 -6.62 -14.51
C PHE A 4 -3.13 -5.87 -13.71
N VAL A 5 -1.88 -6.31 -13.80
CA VAL A 5 -0.74 -5.76 -13.05
C VAL A 5 -0.20 -4.51 -13.73
N LYS A 6 -1.00 -3.44 -13.66
CA LYS A 6 -0.68 -2.10 -14.18
C LYS A 6 -0.40 -1.14 -13.01
N PRO A 7 0.44 -0.11 -13.22
CA PRO A 7 0.65 0.92 -12.21
C PRO A 7 -0.66 1.63 -11.88
N GLY A 8 -0.80 2.06 -10.62
CA GLY A 8 -2.00 2.71 -10.10
C GLY A 8 -3.12 1.76 -9.69
N LYS A 9 -2.94 0.43 -9.83
CA LYS A 9 -3.90 -0.56 -9.32
C LYS A 9 -3.66 -0.81 -7.83
N VAL A 10 -4.76 -0.93 -7.09
CA VAL A 10 -4.77 -1.25 -5.66
C VAL A 10 -4.71 -2.76 -5.47
N VAL A 11 -3.86 -3.21 -4.55
CA VAL A 11 -3.59 -4.62 -4.28
C VAL A 11 -3.50 -4.83 -2.76
N LEU A 12 -3.68 -6.08 -2.33
CA LEU A 12 -3.47 -6.53 -0.95
C LEU A 12 -2.21 -7.40 -0.91
N VAL A 13 -1.32 -7.17 0.05
CA VAL A 13 -0.16 -8.04 0.27
C VAL A 13 -0.61 -9.28 1.06
N LEU A 14 -0.38 -10.46 0.50
CA LEU A 14 -0.87 -11.73 1.06
C LEU A 14 0.10 -12.38 2.05
N ALA A 15 1.40 -12.24 1.84
CA ALA A 15 2.42 -12.97 2.61
C ALA A 15 3.62 -12.08 3.00
N GLY A 16 4.32 -12.48 4.07
CA GLY A 16 5.48 -11.78 4.63
C GLY A 16 5.16 -10.83 5.78
N CYS A 17 6.19 -10.16 6.31
CA CYS A 17 6.09 -9.20 7.42
C CYS A 17 5.11 -8.05 7.13
N TYR A 18 4.87 -7.80 5.85
CA TYR A 18 4.09 -6.69 5.32
C TYR A 18 2.72 -7.12 4.80
N SER A 19 2.21 -8.28 5.24
CA SER A 19 0.89 -8.80 4.86
C SER A 19 -0.25 -8.07 5.55
N GLY A 20 -1.38 -7.90 4.84
CA GLY A 20 -2.60 -7.26 5.35
C GLY A 20 -2.84 -5.81 4.88
N PRO A 21 -1.82 -4.94 4.71
CA PRO A 21 -2.02 -3.64 4.10
C PRO A 21 -2.50 -3.67 2.65
N LYS A 22 -3.40 -2.73 2.34
CA LYS A 22 -3.68 -2.22 1.00
C LYS A 22 -2.48 -1.41 0.50
N ALA A 23 -2.20 -1.55 -0.78
CA ALA A 23 -1.06 -0.96 -1.41
C ALA A 23 -1.32 -0.67 -2.89
N VAL A 24 -0.48 0.15 -3.52
CA VAL A 24 -0.62 0.56 -4.92
C VAL A 24 0.62 0.13 -5.70
N ILE A 25 0.42 -0.50 -6.86
CA ILE A 25 1.53 -0.85 -7.76
C ILE A 25 2.10 0.45 -8.36
N MET A 26 3.40 0.67 -8.17
CA MET A 26 4.13 1.77 -8.80
C MET A 26 4.80 1.32 -10.09
N LYS A 27 5.47 0.16 -10.08
CA LYS A 27 6.20 -0.37 -11.23
C LYS A 27 6.09 -1.88 -11.27
N ASN A 28 5.82 -2.42 -12.44
CA ASN A 28 5.81 -3.86 -12.68
C ASN A 28 7.13 -4.30 -13.33
N ILE A 29 7.77 -5.34 -12.80
CA ILE A 29 9.03 -5.92 -13.29
C ILE A 29 8.75 -7.37 -13.68
N LYS A 30 8.57 -7.60 -14.99
CA LYS A 30 8.15 -8.90 -15.51
C LYS A 30 9.29 -9.87 -15.77
N LYS A 31 10.42 -9.38 -16.28
CA LYS A 31 11.54 -10.20 -16.78
C LYS A 31 12.50 -10.71 -15.70
N GLY A 32 12.16 -10.55 -14.42
CA GLY A 32 13.06 -10.86 -13.31
C GLY A 32 14.29 -9.94 -13.28
N THR A 33 14.95 -9.86 -12.14
CA THR A 33 16.24 -9.22 -11.95
C THR A 33 17.21 -10.24 -11.38
N SER A 34 18.52 -9.96 -11.40
CA SER A 34 19.53 -10.85 -10.80
C SER A 34 19.19 -11.22 -9.34
N ASN A 35 18.64 -10.26 -8.59
CA ASN A 35 18.23 -10.47 -7.19
C ASN A 35 16.94 -11.28 -7.07
N HIS A 36 15.99 -11.09 -7.98
CA HIS A 36 14.65 -11.68 -7.93
C HIS A 36 14.29 -12.29 -9.30
N PRO A 37 14.52 -13.59 -9.50
CA PRO A 37 14.33 -14.24 -10.81
C PRO A 37 12.86 -14.41 -11.21
N TYR A 38 11.91 -14.08 -10.32
CA TYR A 38 10.47 -14.13 -10.57
C TYR A 38 9.89 -12.75 -10.93
N SER A 39 8.71 -12.73 -11.56
CA SER A 39 7.98 -11.49 -11.81
C SER A 39 7.52 -10.85 -10.51
N HIS A 40 7.86 -9.58 -10.31
CA HIS A 40 7.56 -8.85 -9.08
C HIS A 40 7.14 -7.41 -9.39
N ALA A 41 6.51 -6.76 -8.42
CA ALA A 41 6.09 -5.37 -8.52
C ALA A 41 6.70 -4.56 -7.37
N LEU A 42 7.06 -3.31 -7.67
CA LEU A 42 7.31 -2.29 -6.67
C LEU A 42 5.97 -1.69 -6.28
N VAL A 43 5.73 -1.66 -4.98
CA VAL A 43 4.43 -1.35 -4.39
C VAL A 43 4.65 -0.36 -3.24
N ALA A 44 3.84 0.70 -3.19
CA ALA A 44 3.77 1.61 -2.06
C ALA A 44 2.55 1.26 -1.20
N ARG A 45 2.73 1.12 0.11
CA ARG A 45 1.67 0.66 1.02
C ARG A 45 1.32 1.70 2.07
N ILE A 46 0.19 1.47 2.73
CA ILE A 46 -0.22 2.23 3.91
C ILE A 46 0.14 1.40 5.15
N ASP A 47 1.07 1.86 5.99
CA ASP A 47 1.39 1.15 7.24
C ASP A 47 0.34 1.41 8.31
N HIS A 48 0.04 2.69 8.54
CA HIS A 48 -0.96 3.10 9.53
C HIS A 48 -2.14 3.75 8.82
N TYR A 49 -3.28 3.07 8.89
CA TYR A 49 -4.54 3.60 8.38
C TYR A 49 -5.03 4.78 9.22
N PRO A 50 -5.68 5.78 8.61
CA PRO A 50 -6.38 6.79 9.38
C PRO A 50 -7.39 6.13 10.31
N ARG A 51 -7.38 6.55 11.58
CA ARG A 51 -8.31 6.03 12.59
C ARG A 51 -9.65 6.78 12.48
N LYS A 52 -10.75 6.13 12.87
CA LYS A 52 -12.09 6.73 12.87
C LYS A 52 -12.08 8.10 13.57
N VAL A 53 -12.62 9.09 12.90
CA VAL A 53 -12.85 10.45 13.42
C VAL A 53 -14.35 10.61 13.71
N THR A 54 -14.67 11.26 14.82
CA THR A 54 -16.03 11.62 15.23
C THR A 54 -16.09 13.13 15.45
N ASP A 55 -17.27 13.71 15.30
CA ASP A 55 -17.47 15.16 15.37
C ASP A 55 -17.07 15.77 16.74
N THR A 56 -17.22 14.99 17.81
CA THR A 56 -16.83 15.37 19.17
C THR A 56 -15.31 15.53 19.38
N MET A 57 -14.48 15.16 18.40
CA MET A 57 -13.02 15.25 18.54
C MET A 57 -12.52 16.67 18.27
N GLY A 58 -11.66 17.19 19.15
CA GLY A 58 -10.98 18.46 18.89
C GLY A 58 -9.96 18.37 17.75
N LYS A 59 -9.68 19.51 17.09
CA LYS A 59 -8.79 19.63 15.91
C LYS A 59 -7.42 18.95 16.09
N LYS A 60 -6.81 19.06 17.28
CA LYS A 60 -5.53 18.41 17.61
C LYS A 60 -5.61 16.88 17.57
N LYS A 61 -6.73 16.30 18.04
CA LYS A 61 -6.94 14.85 18.05
C LYS A 61 -7.29 14.32 16.66
N ILE A 62 -8.03 15.10 15.88
CA ILE A 62 -8.31 14.82 14.47
C ILE A 62 -7.01 14.75 13.67
N ALA A 63 -6.16 15.77 13.75
CA ALA A 63 -4.89 15.79 13.01
C ALA A 63 -4.00 14.58 13.33
N LYS A 64 -3.94 14.16 14.59
CA LYS A 64 -3.18 12.95 15.00
C LYS A 64 -3.80 11.65 14.47
N ARG A 65 -5.13 11.57 14.34
CA ARG A 65 -5.83 10.36 13.88
C ARG A 65 -5.88 10.22 12.36
N SER A 66 -5.90 11.35 11.64
CA SER A 66 -5.91 11.39 10.18
C SER A 66 -4.52 11.22 9.57
N LYS A 67 -3.45 11.21 10.37
CA LYS A 67 -2.10 10.94 9.89
C LYS A 67 -2.00 9.50 9.39
N SER A 68 -1.86 9.34 8.08
CA SER A 68 -1.47 8.09 7.45
C SER A 68 0.04 8.06 7.23
N SER A 69 0.69 6.95 7.57
CA SER A 69 2.09 6.70 7.19
C SER A 69 2.12 5.81 5.95
N LEU A 70 2.97 6.19 4.99
CA LEU A 70 3.23 5.45 3.76
C LEU A 70 4.67 4.93 3.80
N LEU A 71 4.87 3.71 3.33
CA LEU A 71 6.18 3.08 3.08
C LEU A 71 6.22 2.47 1.68
#